data_AF-A0A0K9P8H8-F1
#
_entry.id   AF-A0A0K9P8H8-F1
#
_cell.length_a   1.000
_cell.length_b   1.000
_cell.length_c   1.000
_cell.angle_alpha   90.00
_cell.angle_beta   90.00
_cell.angle_gamma   90.00
#
_symmetry.space_group_name_H-M   'P 1'
#
loop_
_entity.id
_entity.type
_entity.pdbx_description
1 polymer ?
#
loop_
_entity_poly.entity_id
_entity_poly.type
_entity_poly.pdbx_seq_one_letter_code
_entity_poly.pdbx_strand_id
1 'polypeptide(L)'
;MIMQQLLPIALRRSTHPKVTSVLVDICKYFNAICSKAIVVEHMERLEKSIVITLCNLEKIFSPSFFTIMIHLVVHLASEAKVAGPVHYRRMYPIERYLLTLKKYVRTRSHPEGSIAEKYLANESMTFCSRFLHNVETKSNRTERYIDSYYGASTHTSLTKLEHGQVHRYIIFNLDIIEIFRNLHIEDLKQRYVRI
;
A
#
# COMPACT_ATOMS: atom_id res chain seq x y z
N MET A 1 0.82 12.01 0.14
CA MET A 1 0.21 12.27 1.46
C MET A 1 0.12 13.76 1.76
N ILE A 2 1.24 14.50 1.74
CA ILE A 2 1.24 15.96 1.97
C ILE A 2 0.31 16.67 0.98
N MET A 3 0.56 16.54 -0.34
CA MET A 3 -0.28 17.16 -1.39
C MET A 3 -1.68 16.55 -1.54
N GLN A 4 -1.95 15.40 -0.91
CA GLN A 4 -3.20 14.64 -1.15
C GLN A 4 -4.22 14.85 -0.04
N GLN A 5 -3.74 14.93 1.20
CA GLN A 5 -4.58 14.95 2.40
C GLN A 5 -4.25 16.14 3.29
N LEU A 6 -2.96 16.40 3.53
CA LEU A 6 -2.54 17.41 4.50
C LEU A 6 -2.73 18.85 3.98
N LEU A 7 -2.35 19.09 2.72
CA LEU A 7 -2.44 20.40 2.09
C LEU A 7 -3.90 20.91 1.99
N PRO A 8 -4.88 20.14 1.50
CA PRO A 8 -6.26 20.63 1.46
C PRO A 8 -6.83 20.91 2.86
N ILE A 9 -6.39 20.20 3.90
CA ILE A 9 -6.77 20.50 5.29
C ILE A 9 -6.13 21.81 5.76
N ALA A 10 -4.83 22.00 5.50
CA ALA A 10 -4.12 23.23 5.86
C ALA A 10 -4.70 24.47 5.16
N LEU A 11 -5.15 24.32 3.91
CA LEU A 11 -5.74 25.39 3.13
C LEU A 11 -7.20 25.72 3.53
N ARG A 12 -7.83 24.92 4.40
CA ARG A 12 -9.25 25.13 4.79
C ARG A 12 -9.50 26.48 5.48
N ARG A 13 -8.49 27.06 6.14
CA ARG A 13 -8.57 28.38 6.81
C ARG A 13 -7.91 29.51 6.02
N SER A 14 -7.60 29.29 4.75
CA SER A 14 -7.00 30.29 3.87
C SER A 14 -7.95 31.47 3.61
N THR A 15 -7.38 32.68 3.55
CA THR A 15 -8.07 33.94 3.26
C THR A 15 -8.33 34.17 1.77
N HIS A 16 -7.72 33.39 0.87
CA HIS A 16 -7.83 33.56 -0.59
C HIS A 16 -8.61 32.38 -1.21
N PRO A 17 -9.94 32.49 -1.36
CA PRO A 17 -10.79 31.37 -1.77
C PRO A 17 -10.48 30.87 -3.19
N LYS A 18 -10.14 31.78 -4.12
CA LYS A 18 -9.74 31.42 -5.48
C LYS A 18 -8.49 30.55 -5.51
N VAL A 19 -7.45 30.94 -4.76
CA VAL A 19 -6.18 30.19 -4.67
C VAL A 19 -6.43 28.82 -4.03
N THR A 20 -7.18 28.79 -2.93
CA THR A 20 -7.55 27.55 -2.24
C THR A 20 -8.29 26.58 -3.15
N SER A 21 -9.28 27.06 -3.92
CA SER A 21 -10.08 26.20 -4.80
C SER A 21 -9.21 25.44 -5.81
N VAL A 22 -8.31 26.15 -6.46
CA VAL A 22 -7.44 25.59 -7.49
C VAL A 22 -6.40 24.62 -6.89
N LEU A 23 -5.84 24.97 -5.72
CA LEU A 23 -4.94 24.06 -5.00
C LEU A 23 -5.66 22.80 -4.55
N VAL A 24 -6.89 22.91 -4.04
CA VAL A 24 -7.71 21.77 -3.64
C VAL A 24 -8.01 20.87 -4.84
N ASP A 25 -8.26 21.42 -6.02
CA ASP A 25 -8.52 20.63 -7.23
C ASP A 25 -7.28 19.86 -7.69
N ILE A 26 -6.08 20.46 -7.59
CA ILE A 26 -4.81 19.72 -7.75
C ILE A 26 -4.70 18.59 -6.72
N CYS A 27 -5.04 18.85 -5.45
CA CYS A 27 -4.93 17.86 -4.39
C CYS A 27 -5.88 16.68 -4.64
N LYS A 28 -7.12 16.96 -5.09
CA LYS A 28 -8.09 15.94 -5.49
C LYS A 28 -7.56 15.09 -6.65
N TYR A 29 -6.97 15.72 -7.67
CA TYR A 29 -6.36 15.01 -8.80
C TYR A 29 -5.27 14.03 -8.33
N PHE A 30 -4.31 14.49 -7.51
CA PHE A 30 -3.27 13.63 -6.98
C PHE A 30 -3.81 12.54 -6.05
N ASN A 31 -4.90 12.79 -5.34
CA ASN A 31 -5.56 11.78 -4.51
C ASN A 31 -6.17 10.69 -5.38
N ALA A 32 -6.91 11.08 -6.42
CA ALA A 32 -7.56 10.17 -7.37
C ALA A 32 -6.57 9.27 -8.11
N ILE A 33 -5.47 9.82 -8.62
CA ILE A 33 -4.41 9.05 -9.30
C ILE A 33 -3.75 8.03 -8.38
N CYS A 34 -3.71 8.30 -7.08
CA CYS A 34 -3.04 7.44 -6.11
C CYS A 34 -4.01 6.50 -5.40
N SER A 35 -5.21 6.35 -5.94
CA SER A 35 -6.13 5.30 -5.56
C SER A 35 -5.48 3.93 -5.75
N LYS A 36 -5.80 2.99 -4.86
CA LYS A 36 -5.34 1.60 -4.94
C LYS A 36 -5.92 0.87 -6.15
N ALA A 37 -7.10 1.28 -6.61
CA ALA A 37 -7.80 0.71 -7.75
C ALA A 37 -7.87 1.75 -8.89
N ILE A 38 -7.59 1.30 -10.11
CA ILE A 38 -7.70 2.11 -11.31
C ILE A 38 -8.96 1.71 -12.08
N VAL A 39 -9.79 2.71 -12.36
CA VAL A 39 -10.93 2.59 -13.27
C VAL A 39 -10.63 3.46 -14.49
N VAL A 40 -10.65 2.86 -15.68
CA VAL A 40 -10.24 3.51 -16.94
C VAL A 40 -11.05 4.77 -17.21
N GLU A 41 -12.38 4.70 -17.06
CA GLU A 41 -13.28 5.85 -17.23
C GLU A 41 -12.95 7.01 -16.29
N HIS A 42 -12.52 6.70 -15.05
CA HIS A 42 -12.10 7.73 -14.11
C HIS A 42 -10.79 8.40 -14.54
N MET A 43 -9.84 7.62 -15.08
CA MET A 43 -8.58 8.18 -15.59
C MET A 43 -8.81 9.11 -16.78
N GLU A 44 -9.69 8.77 -17.71
CA GLU A 44 -10.03 9.64 -18.85
C GLU A 44 -10.68 10.96 -18.43
N ARG A 45 -11.49 10.93 -17.35
CA ARG A 45 -12.02 12.16 -16.74
C ARG A 45 -10.91 12.99 -16.11
N LEU A 46 -9.94 12.34 -15.44
CA LEU A 46 -8.80 13.02 -14.82
C LEU A 46 -7.87 13.66 -15.86
N GLU A 47 -7.64 13.01 -17.00
CA GLU A 47 -6.86 13.56 -18.14
C GLU A 47 -7.44 14.89 -18.63
N LYS A 48 -8.78 14.99 -18.73
CA LYS A 48 -9.45 16.24 -19.11
C LYS A 48 -9.44 17.27 -17.99
N SER A 49 -9.68 16.84 -16.76
CA SER A 49 -9.76 17.72 -15.59
C SER A 49 -8.43 18.40 -15.30
N ILE A 50 -7.30 17.71 -15.42
CA ILE A 50 -6.00 18.27 -15.04
C ILE A 50 -5.58 19.42 -15.94
N VAL A 51 -5.91 19.37 -17.23
CA VAL A 51 -5.65 20.47 -18.17
C VAL A 51 -6.36 21.74 -17.69
N ILE A 52 -7.64 21.63 -17.34
CA ILE A 52 -8.42 22.76 -16.83
C ILE A 52 -7.85 23.28 -15.51
N THR A 53 -7.49 22.37 -14.60
CA THR A 53 -6.89 22.74 -13.32
C THR A 53 -5.57 23.49 -13.51
N LEU A 54 -4.67 23.01 -14.38
CA LEU A 54 -3.39 23.67 -14.67
C LEU A 54 -3.59 25.06 -15.29
N CYS A 55 -4.51 25.22 -16.25
CA CYS A 55 -4.86 26.53 -16.80
C CYS A 55 -5.39 27.49 -15.73
N ASN A 56 -6.14 26.98 -14.75
CA ASN A 56 -6.62 27.80 -13.63
C ASN A 56 -5.50 28.16 -12.64
N LEU A 57 -4.49 27.31 -12.46
CA LEU A 57 -3.28 27.72 -11.73
C LEU A 57 -2.52 28.81 -12.47
N GLU A 58 -2.42 28.72 -13.80
CA GLU A 58 -1.61 29.63 -14.61
C GLU A 58 -2.15 31.06 -14.58
N LYS A 59 -3.47 31.21 -14.40
CA LYS A 59 -4.12 32.51 -14.18
C LYS A 59 -3.78 33.14 -12.83
N ILE A 60 -3.28 32.38 -11.86
CA ILE A 60 -3.08 32.80 -10.47
C ILE A 60 -1.60 32.95 -10.14
N PHE A 61 -0.79 31.97 -10.52
CA PHE A 61 0.64 31.91 -10.18
C PHE A 61 1.50 32.46 -11.32
N SER A 62 2.67 32.99 -10.98
CA SER A 62 3.61 33.51 -11.97
C SER A 62 4.19 32.38 -12.85
N PRO A 63 4.66 32.69 -14.08
CA PRO A 63 5.30 31.70 -14.95
C PRO A 63 6.48 30.97 -14.28
N SER A 64 7.18 31.62 -13.34
CA SER A 64 8.28 31.02 -12.57
C SER A 64 7.86 29.81 -11.72
N PHE A 65 6.57 29.70 -11.37
CA PHE A 65 6.03 28.55 -10.67
C PHE A 65 5.95 27.32 -11.58
N PHE A 66 5.72 27.52 -12.88
CA PHE A 66 5.53 26.47 -13.87
C PHE A 66 6.86 25.91 -14.37
N THR A 67 7.49 25.11 -13.51
CA THR A 67 8.63 24.30 -13.90
C THR A 67 8.18 23.06 -14.69
N ILE A 68 9.14 22.38 -15.33
CA ILE A 68 8.93 21.10 -16.02
C ILE A 68 8.13 20.11 -15.16
N MET A 69 8.36 20.10 -13.84
CA MET A 69 7.65 19.21 -12.92
C MET A 69 6.14 19.41 -12.89
N ILE A 70 5.65 20.65 -13.01
CA ILE A 70 4.21 20.95 -13.02
C ILE A 70 3.59 20.49 -14.33
N HIS A 71 4.31 20.64 -15.45
CA HIS A 71 3.82 20.18 -16.74
C HIS A 71 3.73 18.66 -16.82
N LEU A 72 4.64 17.92 -16.18
CA LEU A 72 4.59 16.45 -16.13
C LEU A 72 3.31 15.91 -15.47
N VAL A 73 2.65 16.71 -14.63
CA VAL A 73 1.40 16.31 -13.95
C VAL A 73 0.30 15.95 -14.95
N VAL A 74 0.29 16.56 -16.15
CA VAL A 74 -0.70 16.26 -17.21
C VAL A 74 -0.61 14.81 -17.70
N HIS A 75 0.58 14.22 -17.66
CA HIS A 75 0.82 12.87 -18.19
C HIS A 75 0.54 11.77 -17.18
N LEU A 76 0.44 12.10 -15.88
CA LEU A 76 0.29 11.10 -14.82
C LEU A 76 -0.98 10.26 -14.94
N ALA A 77 -2.09 10.85 -15.40
CA ALA A 77 -3.34 10.10 -15.60
C ALA A 77 -3.21 9.07 -16.73
N SER A 78 -2.61 9.45 -17.86
CA SER A 78 -2.33 8.55 -18.98
C SER A 78 -1.33 7.46 -18.59
N GLU A 79 -0.30 7.82 -17.83
CA GLU A 79 0.68 6.88 -17.32
C GLU A 79 0.05 5.90 -16.32
N ALA A 80 -0.84 6.35 -15.45
CA ALA A 80 -1.62 5.49 -14.56
C ALA A 80 -2.51 4.51 -15.33
N LYS A 81 -3.12 4.96 -16.44
CA LYS A 81 -3.96 4.13 -17.31
C LYS A 81 -3.17 2.97 -17.93
N VAL A 82 -1.94 3.22 -18.38
CA VAL A 82 -1.12 2.21 -19.07
C VAL A 82 -0.36 1.32 -18.07
N ALA A 83 0.31 1.92 -17.10
CA ALA A 83 1.26 1.22 -16.23
C ALA A 83 0.65 0.80 -14.88
N GLY A 84 -0.65 1.04 -14.67
CA GLY A 84 -1.37 0.59 -13.49
C GLY A 84 -1.15 1.48 -12.25
N PRO A 85 -1.59 1.02 -11.07
CA PRO A 85 -1.63 1.82 -9.85
C PRO A 85 -0.29 2.45 -9.47
N VAL A 86 -0.32 3.76 -9.17
CA VAL A 86 0.89 4.55 -8.89
C VAL A 86 1.63 4.10 -7.63
N HIS A 87 0.94 3.47 -6.66
CA HIS A 87 1.58 3.04 -5.41
C HIS A 87 2.70 2.02 -5.60
N TYR A 88 2.61 1.15 -6.61
CA TYR A 88 3.67 0.18 -6.92
C TYR A 88 4.86 0.81 -7.66
N ARG A 89 4.65 1.97 -8.29
CA ARG A 89 5.64 2.64 -9.15
C ARG A 89 6.29 3.84 -8.49
N ARG A 90 5.81 4.23 -7.30
CA ARG A 90 6.51 5.19 -6.46
C ARG A 90 7.86 4.60 -6.03
N MET A 91 8.87 5.46 -6.02
CA MET A 91 10.22 5.10 -5.56
C MET A 91 10.25 4.80 -4.05
N TYR A 92 9.35 5.42 -3.28
CA TYR A 92 9.35 5.34 -1.82
C TYR A 92 9.28 3.91 -1.22
N PRO A 93 8.38 3.00 -1.65
CA PRO A 93 8.41 1.60 -1.22
C PRO A 93 9.75 0.90 -1.49
N ILE A 94 10.35 1.15 -2.65
CA ILE A 94 11.65 0.57 -3.05
C ILE A 94 12.76 1.11 -2.14
N GLU A 95 12.81 2.43 -1.95
CA GLU A 95 13.77 3.07 -1.05
C GLU A 95 13.66 2.56 0.39
N ARG A 96 12.44 2.40 0.90
CA ARG A 96 12.19 1.87 2.24
C ARG A 96 12.65 0.43 2.39
N TYR A 97 12.46 -0.38 1.35
CA TYR A 97 12.97 -1.74 1.32
C TYR A 97 14.50 -1.76 1.29
N LEU A 98 15.13 -0.97 0.41
CA LEU A 98 16.58 -0.83 0.34
C LEU A 98 17.19 -0.34 1.65
N LEU A 99 16.54 0.61 2.34
CA LEU A 99 16.94 1.05 3.68
C LEU A 99 16.92 -0.10 4.70
N THR A 100 15.96 -1.01 4.58
CA THR A 100 15.88 -2.19 5.44
C THR A 100 17.02 -3.17 5.14
N LEU A 101 17.28 -3.46 3.86
CA LEU A 101 18.39 -4.32 3.44
C LEU A 101 19.75 -3.72 3.85
N LYS A 102 19.90 -2.40 3.76
CA LYS A 102 21.11 -1.71 4.23
C LYS A 102 21.39 -1.97 5.72
N LYS A 103 20.36 -2.13 6.55
CA LYS A 103 20.50 -2.48 7.99
C LYS A 103 20.90 -3.94 8.21
N TYR A 104 20.76 -4.80 7.20
CA TYR A 104 21.14 -6.21 7.27
C TYR A 104 22.62 -6.44 6.99
N VAL A 105 23.28 -5.51 6.30
CA VAL A 105 24.72 -5.57 6.03
C VAL A 105 25.52 -5.34 7.31
N ARG A 106 26.07 -6.42 7.87
CA ARG A 106 27.01 -6.42 9.00
C ARG A 106 28.46 -6.52 8.55
N THR A 107 28.69 -7.27 7.47
CA THR A 107 30.02 -7.49 6.89
C THR A 107 30.10 -6.82 5.52
N ARG A 108 30.90 -5.76 5.41
CA ARG A 108 31.05 -4.99 4.16
C ARG A 108 31.79 -5.73 3.05
N SER A 109 32.61 -6.73 3.39
CA SER A 109 33.31 -7.57 2.40
C SER A 109 32.40 -8.57 1.68
N HIS A 110 31.23 -8.88 2.25
CA HIS A 110 30.26 -9.84 1.69
C HIS A 110 28.81 -9.37 1.97
N PRO A 111 28.38 -8.24 1.37
CA PRO A 111 27.11 -7.63 1.70
C PRO A 111 25.91 -8.51 1.33
N GLU A 112 25.97 -9.25 0.24
CA GLU A 112 24.90 -10.15 -0.22
C GLU A 112 24.70 -11.31 0.76
N GLY A 113 25.79 -11.95 1.19
CA GLY A 113 25.75 -13.02 2.19
C GLY A 113 25.18 -12.55 3.53
N SER A 114 25.62 -11.38 3.98
CA SER A 114 25.12 -10.76 5.21
C SER A 114 23.62 -10.41 5.13
N ILE A 115 23.14 -9.98 3.96
CA ILE A 115 21.71 -9.72 3.73
C ILE A 115 20.94 -11.03 3.76
N ALA A 116 21.40 -12.06 3.05
CA ALA A 116 20.74 -13.36 2.96
C ALA A 116 20.59 -14.03 4.33
N GLU A 117 21.66 -14.08 5.12
CA GLU A 117 21.66 -14.63 6.47
C GLU A 117 20.66 -13.90 7.38
N LYS A 118 20.69 -12.57 7.36
CA LYS A 118 19.80 -11.78 8.21
C LYS A 118 18.34 -11.88 7.77
N TYR A 119 18.10 -11.95 6.47
CA TYR A 119 16.77 -12.16 5.91
C TYR A 119 16.20 -13.51 6.37
N LEU A 120 16.98 -14.59 6.23
CA LEU A 120 16.59 -15.94 6.66
C LEU A 120 16.28 -15.99 8.16
N ALA A 121 17.13 -15.39 8.99
CA ALA A 121 16.89 -15.29 10.42
C ALA A 121 15.60 -14.50 10.73
N ASN A 122 15.37 -13.38 10.04
CA ASN A 122 14.19 -12.54 10.24
C ASN A 122 12.89 -13.25 9.80
N GLU A 123 12.93 -13.98 8.69
CA GLU A 123 11.79 -14.76 8.20
C GLU A 123 11.49 -15.93 9.14
N SER A 124 12.51 -16.68 9.54
CA SER A 124 12.40 -17.78 10.51
C SER A 124 11.81 -17.28 11.83
N MET A 125 12.28 -16.14 12.34
CA MET A 125 11.72 -15.56 13.56
C MET A 125 10.28 -15.07 13.38
N THR A 126 9.96 -14.51 12.22
CA THR A 126 8.58 -14.11 11.89
C THR A 126 7.67 -15.33 11.81
N PHE A 127 8.13 -16.44 11.25
CA PHE A 127 7.40 -17.71 11.23
C PHE A 127 7.19 -18.24 12.66
N CYS A 128 8.25 -18.36 13.46
CA CYS A 128 8.17 -18.82 14.85
C CYS A 128 7.26 -17.92 15.71
N SER A 129 7.21 -16.61 15.46
CA SER A 129 6.30 -15.69 16.17
C SER A 129 4.82 -16.06 16.00
N ARG A 130 4.46 -16.73 14.89
CA ARG A 130 3.11 -17.25 14.67
C ARG A 130 2.78 -18.45 15.55
N PHE A 131 3.71 -18.99 16.33
CA PHE A 131 3.49 -20.11 17.23
C PHE A 131 3.84 -19.77 18.70
N LEU A 132 4.68 -18.77 18.93
CA LEU A 132 5.06 -18.31 20.27
C LEU A 132 4.10 -17.23 20.79
N HIS A 133 3.19 -17.62 21.68
CA HIS A 133 2.12 -16.74 22.20
C HIS A 133 2.54 -15.88 23.41
N ASN A 134 3.50 -16.33 24.20
CA ASN A 134 3.89 -15.71 25.48
C ASN A 134 5.22 -14.95 25.39
N VAL A 135 5.70 -14.68 24.18
CA VAL A 135 7.00 -14.03 23.94
C VAL A 135 6.74 -12.72 23.21
N GLU A 136 7.41 -11.65 23.63
CA GLU A 136 7.38 -10.39 22.89
C GLU A 136 8.04 -10.59 21.52
N THR A 137 7.28 -10.30 20.46
CA THR A 137 7.69 -10.42 19.07
C THR A 137 7.46 -9.08 18.39
N LYS A 138 8.07 -8.88 17.23
CA LYS A 138 7.83 -7.67 16.42
C LYS A 138 6.35 -7.44 16.10
N SER A 139 5.54 -8.52 16.07
CA SER A 139 4.12 -8.48 15.70
C SER A 139 3.17 -8.15 16.86
N ASN A 140 3.53 -8.47 18.11
CA ASN A 140 2.70 -8.21 19.29
C ASN A 140 3.19 -7.04 20.14
N ARG A 141 4.41 -6.55 19.85
CA ARG A 141 4.98 -5.39 20.50
C ARG A 141 4.15 -4.16 20.16
N THR A 142 3.70 -3.44 21.19
CA THR A 142 3.03 -2.15 21.03
C THR A 142 3.94 -1.18 20.29
N GLU A 143 3.48 -0.65 19.15
CA GLU A 143 4.26 0.29 18.34
C GLU A 143 4.65 1.51 19.18
N ARG A 144 5.95 1.80 19.32
CA ARG A 144 6.45 2.97 20.08
C ARG A 144 6.48 4.27 19.28
N TYR A 145 5.78 4.34 18.14
CA TYR A 145 5.67 5.56 17.34
C TYR A 145 4.46 5.45 16.40
N ILE A 146 3.54 6.41 16.45
CA ILE A 146 2.38 6.50 15.54
C ILE A 146 2.92 6.89 14.16
N ASP A 147 3.15 5.91 13.30
CA ASP A 147 3.37 6.12 11.85
C ASP A 147 2.26 5.44 11.03
N SER A 148 1.10 5.22 11.66
CA SER A 148 -0.11 4.73 11.00
C SER A 148 -0.81 5.88 10.28
N TYR A 149 -0.32 6.20 9.09
CA TYR A 149 -0.99 7.04 8.09
C TYR A 149 -2.00 6.26 7.24
N TYR A 150 -2.53 5.17 7.78
CA TYR A 150 -3.73 4.53 7.26
C TYR A 150 -4.86 4.87 8.23
N GLY A 151 -5.76 5.76 7.79
CA GLY A 151 -6.84 6.28 8.62
C GLY A 151 -7.51 5.18 9.42
N ALA A 152 -7.71 5.43 10.72
CA ALA A 152 -8.29 4.57 11.74
C ALA A 152 -8.94 3.28 11.21
N SER A 153 -8.10 2.34 10.77
CA SER A 153 -8.51 0.95 10.69
C SER A 153 -8.35 0.49 12.11
N THR A 154 -9.46 0.22 12.78
CA THR A 154 -9.43 -0.67 13.92
C THR A 154 -8.78 -1.94 13.38
N HIS A 155 -7.51 -2.16 13.75
CA HIS A 155 -6.84 -3.39 13.42
C HIS A 155 -7.42 -4.41 14.39
N THR A 156 -8.66 -4.86 14.13
CA THR A 156 -9.21 -6.05 14.76
C THR A 156 -8.41 -7.21 14.20
N SER A 157 -7.22 -7.40 14.77
CA SER A 157 -6.46 -8.61 14.57
C SER A 157 -7.30 -9.73 15.16
N LEU A 158 -7.89 -10.55 14.29
CA LEU A 158 -8.55 -11.77 14.70
C LEU A 158 -7.54 -12.59 15.51
N THR A 159 -7.96 -13.03 16.67
CA THR A 159 -7.22 -14.01 17.46
C THR A 159 -7.05 -15.29 16.64
N LYS A 160 -6.04 -16.11 16.94
CA LYS A 160 -5.84 -17.36 16.20
C LYS A 160 -7.05 -18.31 16.28
N LEU A 161 -7.85 -18.20 17.36
CA LEU A 161 -9.12 -18.92 17.51
C LEU A 161 -10.11 -18.47 16.45
N GLU A 162 -10.30 -17.16 16.30
CA GLU A 162 -11.19 -16.57 15.31
C GLU A 162 -10.68 -16.84 13.88
N HIS A 163 -9.37 -16.76 13.63
CA HIS A 163 -8.78 -17.17 12.35
C HIS A 163 -9.05 -18.65 12.03
N GLY A 164 -8.90 -19.54 13.02
CA GLY A 164 -9.20 -20.97 12.86
C GLY A 164 -10.69 -21.25 12.67
N GLN A 165 -11.57 -20.46 13.28
CA GLN A 165 -13.02 -20.52 13.08
C GLN A 165 -13.39 -20.05 11.67
N VAL A 166 -12.88 -18.91 11.22
CA VAL A 166 -13.11 -18.36 9.87
C VAL A 166 -12.57 -19.31 8.80
N HIS A 167 -11.35 -19.83 8.97
CA HIS A 167 -10.75 -20.77 8.01
C HIS A 167 -11.57 -22.06 7.90
N ARG A 168 -12.02 -22.64 9.02
CA ARG A 168 -12.93 -23.80 9.01
C ARG A 168 -14.26 -23.46 8.36
N TYR A 169 -14.86 -22.33 8.72
CA TYR A 169 -16.13 -21.90 8.15
C TYR A 169 -16.06 -21.77 6.62
N ILE A 170 -15.03 -21.10 6.11
CA ILE A 170 -14.78 -20.95 4.67
C ILE A 170 -14.61 -22.32 4.02
N ILE A 171 -13.79 -23.20 4.61
CA ILE A 171 -13.61 -24.55 4.08
C ILE A 171 -14.96 -25.26 3.97
N PHE A 172 -15.79 -25.27 5.01
CA PHE A 172 -17.02 -26.08 5.05
C PHE A 172 -18.25 -25.46 4.37
N ASN A 173 -18.26 -24.15 4.09
CA ASN A 173 -19.45 -23.46 3.58
C ASN A 173 -19.25 -22.74 2.23
N LEU A 174 -18.09 -22.85 1.58
CA LEU A 174 -17.92 -22.37 0.20
C LEU A 174 -17.93 -23.53 -0.81
N ASP A 175 -18.84 -23.43 -1.79
CA ASP A 175 -19.00 -24.37 -2.90
C ASP A 175 -17.73 -24.50 -3.75
N ILE A 176 -16.99 -23.40 -3.93
CA ILE A 176 -15.74 -23.35 -4.71
C ILE A 176 -14.66 -24.27 -4.10
N ILE A 177 -14.69 -24.47 -2.78
CA ILE A 177 -13.67 -25.24 -2.04
C ILE A 177 -14.05 -26.73 -1.95
N GLU A 178 -15.29 -27.10 -2.28
CA GLU A 178 -15.78 -28.47 -2.19
C GLU A 178 -14.97 -29.45 -3.05
N ILE A 179 -14.60 -29.04 -4.26
CA ILE A 179 -13.78 -29.85 -5.17
C ILE A 179 -12.43 -30.22 -4.52
N PHE A 180 -11.76 -29.24 -3.91
CA PHE A 180 -10.48 -29.45 -3.25
C PHE A 180 -10.60 -30.27 -1.97
N ARG A 181 -11.72 -30.12 -1.24
CA ARG A 181 -12.04 -30.93 -0.06
C ARG A 181 -12.16 -32.41 -0.44
N ASN A 182 -12.87 -32.71 -1.52
CA ASN A 182 -13.10 -34.07 -1.97
C ASN A 182 -11.79 -34.72 -2.46
N LEU A 183 -10.97 -33.98 -3.21
CA LEU A 183 -9.63 -34.44 -3.62
C LEU A 183 -8.72 -34.73 -2.42
N HIS A 184 -8.77 -33.90 -1.38
CA HIS A 184 -8.00 -34.13 -0.16
C HIS A 184 -8.49 -35.36 0.61
N ILE A 185 -9.80 -35.58 0.69
CA ILE A 185 -10.39 -36.77 1.31
C ILE A 185 -9.96 -38.04 0.54
N GLU A 186 -9.89 -38.00 -0.78
CA GLU A 186 -9.40 -39.12 -1.58
C GLU A 186 -7.90 -39.41 -1.37
N ASP A 187 -7.06 -38.37 -1.32
CA ASP A 187 -5.63 -38.51 -0.99
C ASP A 187 -5.43 -39.09 0.43
N LEU A 188 -6.23 -38.65 1.40
CA LEU A 188 -6.21 -39.21 2.75
C LEU A 188 -6.66 -40.67 2.78
N LYS A 189 -7.71 -41.02 2.02
CA LYS A 189 -8.15 -42.42 1.88
C LYS A 189 -7.05 -43.27 1.26
N GLN A 190 -6.33 -42.79 0.25
CA GLN A 190 -5.21 -43.50 -0.37
C GLN A 190 -3.97 -43.63 0.54
N ARG A 191 -3.72 -42.64 1.40
CA ARG A 191 -2.58 -42.68 2.35
C ARG A 191 -2.84 -43.56 3.58
N TYR A 192 -4.10 -43.74 3.97
CA TYR A 192 -4.47 -44.45 5.19
C TYR A 192 -5.42 -45.64 4.92
N VAL A 193 -5.15 -46.45 3.89
CA VAL A 193 -5.98 -47.60 3.41
C VAL A 193 -6.02 -48.81 4.38
N ARG A 194 -5.69 -48.72 5.67
CA ARG A 194 -5.85 -49.87 6.59
C ARG A 194 -6.27 -49.48 8.00
N ILE A 195 -7.58 -49.46 8.22
CA ILE A 195 -8.26 -50.31 9.22
C ILE A 195 -9.47 -50.92 8.52
#